data_AF-A0A343TFY3-F1
#
_entry.id   AF-A0A343TFY3-F1
#
_cell.length_a   1.000
_cell.length_b   1.000
_cell.length_c   1.000
_cell.angle_alpha   90.00
_cell.angle_beta   90.00
_cell.angle_gamma   90.00
#
_symmetry.space_group_name_H-M   'P 1'
#
loop_
_entity.id
_entity.type
_entity.pdbx_description
1 polymer ?
#
loop_
_entity_poly.entity_id
_entity_poly.type
_entity_poly.pdbx_seq_one_letter_code
_entity_poly.pdbx_strand_id
1 'polypeptide(L)'
;MNRRTALATIGAGGWTLLAGCLGNGPENTVDPATVEDRVIDCEIEHIETELLDDPDLTIDDPLDPAVVDSDTRDGGAYFELETAFGATRTQEEGPDEHVDYLVEAHYFVDEAETVYRTEGFEADGDPRDGIAVDC
;
A
#
# COMPACT_ATOMS: atom_id res chain seq x y z
N MET A 1 -41.90 -70.26 1.05
CA MET A 1 -42.30 -70.10 -0.36
C MET A 1 -43.03 -68.78 -0.53
N ASN A 2 -42.39 -67.77 -1.13
CA ASN A 2 -43.04 -66.92 -2.13
C ASN A 2 -41.97 -66.04 -2.78
N ARG A 3 -41.83 -66.21 -4.09
CA ARG A 3 -41.05 -65.36 -5.00
C ARG A 3 -41.76 -64.01 -5.12
N ARG A 4 -40.98 -62.94 -5.33
CA ARG A 4 -41.27 -61.91 -6.35
C ARG A 4 -40.04 -61.05 -6.60
N THR A 5 -39.57 -61.16 -7.84
CA THR A 5 -38.54 -60.37 -8.48
C THR A 5 -39.21 -59.25 -9.29
N ALA A 6 -38.44 -58.19 -9.55
CA ALA A 6 -38.59 -57.17 -10.61
C ALA A 6 -39.43 -55.93 -10.22
N LEU A 7 -39.18 -54.70 -10.70
CA LEU A 7 -38.38 -54.20 -11.83
C LEU A 7 -38.09 -52.70 -11.60
N ALA A 8 -37.08 -52.16 -12.30
CA ALA A 8 -36.61 -50.78 -12.25
C ALA A 8 -37.63 -49.71 -12.69
N THR A 9 -37.51 -48.50 -12.14
CA THR A 9 -37.95 -47.26 -12.79
C THR A 9 -36.91 -46.17 -12.58
N ILE A 10 -36.23 -45.80 -13.66
CA ILE A 10 -35.49 -44.56 -13.81
C ILE A 10 -36.54 -43.46 -13.98
N GLY A 11 -36.51 -42.44 -13.13
CA GLY A 11 -37.40 -41.29 -13.21
C GLY A 11 -36.67 -40.04 -12.75
N ALA A 12 -36.17 -39.29 -13.72
CA ALA A 12 -35.61 -37.96 -13.54
C ALA A 12 -36.66 -36.95 -13.04
N GLY A 13 -36.20 -35.92 -12.34
CA GLY A 13 -36.97 -34.70 -12.10
C GLY A 13 -37.20 -34.40 -10.63
N GLY A 14 -36.34 -33.54 -10.07
CA GLY A 14 -36.48 -33.05 -8.71
C GLY A 14 -35.42 -32.02 -8.42
N TRP A 15 -35.64 -30.82 -8.96
CA TRP A 15 -34.86 -29.60 -8.81
C TRP A 15 -34.21 -29.49 -7.43
N THR A 16 -32.89 -29.63 -7.40
CA THR A 16 -32.09 -29.32 -6.23
C THR A 16 -32.31 -27.84 -5.90
N LEU A 17 -32.75 -27.59 -4.67
CA LEU A 17 -32.73 -26.29 -4.04
C LEU A 17 -31.28 -25.77 -4.04
N LEU A 18 -30.93 -24.92 -4.99
CA LEU A 18 -29.73 -24.08 -4.93
C LEU A 18 -30.07 -22.87 -4.04
N ALA A 19 -30.12 -23.14 -2.74
CA ALA A 19 -29.86 -22.13 -1.75
C ALA A 19 -28.33 -21.93 -1.66
N GLY A 20 -27.89 -20.69 -1.80
CA GLY A 20 -26.55 -20.26 -1.41
C GLY A 20 -25.48 -20.46 -2.49
N CYS A 21 -25.24 -19.40 -3.25
CA CYS A 21 -23.94 -18.73 -3.31
C CYS A 21 -24.19 -17.40 -4.02
N LEU A 22 -24.52 -16.36 -3.23
CA LEU A 22 -24.21 -15.00 -3.62
C LEU A 22 -22.69 -15.01 -3.81
N GLY A 23 -22.25 -15.00 -5.07
CA GLY A 23 -20.85 -14.90 -5.39
C GLY A 23 -20.37 -13.53 -4.92
N ASN A 24 -19.69 -13.48 -3.78
CA ASN A 24 -18.48 -12.70 -3.70
C ASN A 24 -17.59 -13.27 -4.82
N GLY A 25 -17.54 -12.56 -5.95
CA GLY A 25 -16.34 -12.66 -6.79
C GLY A 25 -15.12 -12.32 -5.93
N PRO A 26 -13.89 -12.60 -6.38
CA PRO A 26 -12.73 -12.03 -5.70
C PRO A 26 -13.00 -10.52 -5.59
N GLU A 27 -13.17 -10.02 -4.36
CA GLU A 27 -13.14 -8.60 -4.10
C GLU A 27 -11.72 -8.21 -4.52
N ASN A 28 -11.59 -7.43 -5.59
CA ASN A 28 -10.32 -6.87 -5.98
C ASN A 28 -9.99 -5.89 -4.87
N THR A 29 -9.17 -6.32 -3.94
CA THR A 29 -8.81 -5.55 -2.78
C THR A 29 -7.30 -5.67 -2.66
N VAL A 30 -6.64 -4.53 -2.61
CA VAL A 30 -5.19 -4.49 -2.41
C VAL A 30 -4.93 -4.76 -0.95
N ASP A 31 -4.22 -5.85 -0.67
CA ASP A 31 -3.77 -6.20 0.67
C ASP A 31 -2.50 -5.40 0.98
N PRO A 32 -2.50 -4.56 2.04
CA PRO A 32 -1.32 -3.78 2.43
C PRO A 32 -0.04 -4.61 2.52
N ALA A 33 -0.11 -5.83 3.07
CA ALA A 33 1.07 -6.68 3.22
C ALA A 33 1.71 -7.10 1.89
N THR A 34 1.00 -6.95 0.76
CA THR A 34 1.50 -7.32 -0.58
C THR A 34 2.20 -6.18 -1.31
N VAL A 35 2.00 -4.94 -0.87
CA VAL A 35 2.54 -3.73 -1.50
C VAL A 35 3.40 -2.88 -0.56
N GLU A 36 3.52 -3.28 0.71
CA GLU A 36 4.30 -2.59 1.74
C GLU A 36 5.75 -2.33 1.32
N ASP A 37 6.49 -3.37 0.91
CA ASP A 37 7.88 -3.25 0.46
C ASP A 37 8.02 -2.26 -0.72
N ARG A 38 7.05 -2.25 -1.64
CA ARG A 38 7.02 -1.29 -2.76
C ARG A 38 6.86 0.13 -2.25
N VAL A 39 5.94 0.38 -1.30
CA VAL A 39 5.71 1.71 -0.73
C VAL A 39 6.93 2.22 0.03
N ILE A 40 7.62 1.36 0.77
CA ILE A 40 8.89 1.70 1.45
C ILE A 40 9.95 2.12 0.43
N ASP A 41 10.14 1.32 -0.62
CA ASP A 41 11.09 1.65 -1.70
C ASP A 41 10.71 2.97 -2.39
N CYS A 42 9.40 3.22 -2.64
CA CYS A 42 8.91 4.48 -3.20
C CYS A 42 9.26 5.69 -2.32
N GLU A 43 9.13 5.57 -1.00
CA GLU A 43 9.41 6.69 -0.09
C GLU A 43 10.91 7.02 -0.05
N ILE A 44 11.78 6.01 -0.08
CA ILE A 44 13.23 6.21 -0.20
C ILE A 44 13.55 6.99 -1.48
N GLU A 45 13.06 6.52 -2.63
CA GLU A 45 13.31 7.19 -3.92
C GLU A 45 12.76 8.61 -3.92
N HIS A 46 11.56 8.85 -3.38
CA HIS A 46 10.95 10.17 -3.35
C HIS A 46 11.72 11.16 -2.46
N ILE A 47 12.20 10.74 -1.29
CA ILE A 47 13.01 11.59 -0.42
C ILE A 47 14.32 12.00 -1.13
N GLU A 48 15.01 11.04 -1.74
CA GLU A 48 16.30 11.27 -2.39
C GLU A 48 16.19 12.16 -3.63
N THR A 49 15.11 12.03 -4.40
CA THR A 49 15.00 12.63 -5.73
C THR A 49 14.15 13.91 -5.80
N GLU A 50 13.15 14.05 -4.93
CA GLU A 50 12.18 15.16 -5.01
C GLU A 50 12.24 16.07 -3.78
N LEU A 51 12.39 15.52 -2.57
CA LEU A 51 12.39 16.34 -1.34
C LEU A 51 13.77 16.96 -1.03
N LEU A 52 14.85 16.23 -1.29
CA LEU A 52 16.21 16.65 -0.98
C LEU A 52 17.13 16.71 -2.20
N ASP A 53 16.63 17.29 -3.31
CA ASP A 53 17.43 17.64 -4.50
C ASP A 53 18.26 18.93 -4.29
N ASP A 54 18.78 19.15 -3.08
CA ASP A 54 19.68 20.28 -2.79
C ASP A 54 21.13 19.82 -2.96
N PRO A 55 21.91 20.38 -3.91
CA PRO A 55 23.30 19.98 -4.13
C PRO A 55 24.24 20.25 -2.94
N ASP A 56 23.83 21.11 -2.00
CA ASP A 56 24.59 21.43 -0.80
C ASP A 56 24.22 20.52 0.40
N LEU A 57 23.23 19.61 0.24
CA LEU A 57 22.87 18.60 1.22
C LEU A 57 23.48 17.24 0.89
N THR A 58 23.92 16.52 1.92
CA THR A 58 24.30 15.11 1.83
C THR A 58 23.58 14.35 2.91
N ILE A 59 22.85 13.30 2.54
CA ILE A 59 22.22 12.38 3.48
C ILE A 59 23.32 11.48 4.07
N ASP A 60 23.48 11.54 5.39
CA ASP A 60 24.57 10.84 6.10
C ASP A 60 24.16 9.44 6.57
N ASP A 61 22.87 9.25 6.82
CA ASP A 61 22.28 8.03 7.37
C ASP A 61 21.41 7.30 6.33
N PRO A 62 21.29 5.96 6.41
CA PRO A 62 20.35 5.24 5.56
C PRO A 62 18.91 5.71 5.82
N LEU A 63 18.15 5.92 4.75
CA LEU A 63 16.71 6.11 4.85
C LEU A 63 16.06 4.78 5.27
N ASP A 64 15.37 4.79 6.40
CA ASP A 64 14.68 3.61 6.96
C ASP A 64 13.21 3.97 7.24
N PRO A 65 12.35 4.09 6.21
CA PRO A 65 10.94 4.39 6.39
C PRO A 65 10.25 3.32 7.23
N ALA A 66 9.60 3.74 8.32
CA ALA A 66 8.85 2.87 9.20
C ALA A 66 7.35 3.00 8.92
N VAL A 67 6.70 1.88 8.60
CA VAL A 67 5.23 1.83 8.54
C VAL A 67 4.67 1.89 9.96
N VAL A 68 4.03 3.00 10.30
CA VAL A 68 3.40 3.24 11.61
C VAL A 68 1.96 2.77 11.67
N ASP A 69 1.23 2.82 10.56
CA ASP A 69 -0.09 2.21 10.41
C ASP A 69 -0.32 1.70 8.98
N SER A 70 -1.16 0.68 8.84
CA SER A 70 -1.56 0.13 7.56
C SER A 70 -2.99 -0.38 7.63
N ASP A 71 -3.81 -0.07 6.62
CA ASP A 71 -5.20 -0.51 6.59
C ASP A 71 -5.70 -0.69 5.14
N THR A 72 -6.80 -1.40 4.98
CA THR A 72 -7.50 -1.49 3.72
C THR A 72 -8.64 -0.45 3.69
N ARG A 73 -8.61 0.47 2.72
CA ARG A 73 -9.61 1.55 2.59
C ARG A 73 -10.16 1.62 1.17
N ASP A 74 -11.49 1.61 1.04
CA ASP A 74 -12.21 1.63 -0.24
C ASP A 74 -11.63 0.68 -1.32
N GLY A 75 -11.21 -0.52 -0.93
CA GLY A 75 -10.65 -1.52 -1.85
C GLY A 75 -9.15 -1.37 -2.16
N GLY A 76 -8.49 -0.31 -1.70
CA GLY A 76 -7.04 -0.14 -1.78
C GLY A 76 -6.32 -0.31 -0.45
N ALA A 77 -4.99 -0.22 -0.50
CA ALA A 77 -4.11 -0.28 0.66
C ALA A 77 -3.67 1.12 1.06
N TYR A 78 -3.83 1.46 2.34
CA TYR A 78 -3.42 2.72 2.92
C TYR A 78 -2.26 2.47 3.89
N PHE A 79 -1.29 3.39 3.91
CA PHE A 79 -0.14 3.34 4.81
C PHE A 79 0.15 4.72 5.41
N GLU A 80 0.59 4.72 6.66
CA GLU A 80 1.22 5.86 7.32
C GLU A 80 2.70 5.51 7.52
N LEU A 81 3.61 6.34 7.04
CA LEU A 81 5.06 6.15 7.13
C LEU A 81 5.70 7.30 7.89
N GLU A 82 6.69 6.96 8.71
CA GLU A 82 7.61 7.90 9.35
C GLU A 82 9.05 7.57 8.92
N THR A 83 9.76 8.56 8.37
CA THR A 83 11.16 8.42 7.98
C THR A 83 12.01 9.48 8.68
N ALA A 84 12.83 9.07 9.65
CA ALA A 84 13.74 9.95 10.36
C ALA A 84 15.18 9.73 9.88
N PHE A 85 15.90 10.81 9.56
CA PHE A 85 17.28 10.73 9.09
C PHE A 85 18.04 12.04 9.29
N GLY A 86 19.37 11.96 9.37
CA GLY A 86 20.25 13.11 9.42
C GLY A 86 20.83 13.46 8.05
N ALA A 87 21.00 14.75 7.80
CA ALA A 87 21.76 15.25 6.64
C ALA A 87 22.73 16.36 7.06
N THR A 88 23.80 16.50 6.31
CA THR A 88 24.77 17.59 6.47
C THR A 88 24.58 18.60 5.34
N ARG A 89 24.35 19.86 5.73
CA ARG A 89 24.33 21.02 4.83
C ARG A 89 25.71 21.68 4.81
N THR A 90 26.30 21.75 3.63
CA THR A 90 27.54 22.50 3.41
C THR A 90 27.23 23.99 3.42
N GLN A 91 27.99 24.78 4.20
CA GLN A 91 27.81 26.23 4.26
C GLN A 91 28.95 26.95 3.52
N GLU A 92 28.63 28.02 2.78
CA GLU A 92 29.64 28.83 2.09
C GLU A 92 30.63 29.51 3.07
N GLU A 93 30.14 29.93 4.23
CA GLU A 93 30.94 30.57 5.28
C GLU A 93 30.63 29.97 6.66
N GLY A 94 31.45 29.01 7.10
CA GLY A 94 31.34 28.43 8.43
C GLY A 94 31.68 26.94 8.45
N PRO A 95 31.51 26.28 9.60
CA PRO A 95 31.44 24.82 9.65
C PRO A 95 30.13 24.32 9.03
N ASP A 96 30.16 23.10 8.50
CA ASP A 96 28.96 22.42 8.01
C ASP A 96 27.93 22.27 9.14
N GLU A 97 26.65 22.32 8.75
CA GLU A 97 25.52 22.21 9.67
C GLU A 97 24.89 20.83 9.55
N HIS A 98 24.69 20.15 10.68
CA HIS A 98 23.90 18.92 10.71
C HIS A 98 22.42 19.27 10.95
N VAL A 99 21.54 18.68 10.15
CA VAL A 99 20.09 18.88 10.18
C VAL A 99 19.40 17.52 10.27
N ASP A 100 18.58 17.37 11.31
CA ASP A 100 17.72 16.21 11.47
C ASP A 100 16.38 16.44 10.76
N TYR A 101 15.95 15.48 9.96
CA TYR A 101 14.67 15.46 9.27
C TYR A 101 13.76 14.38 9.84
N LEU A 102 12.46 14.68 9.88
CA LEU A 102 11.39 13.72 10.06
C LEU A 102 10.40 13.95 8.91
N VAL A 103 10.21 12.93 8.08
CA VAL A 103 9.20 12.92 7.02
C VAL A 103 8.04 12.05 7.48
N GLU A 104 6.86 12.64 7.51
CA GLU A 104 5.60 11.93 7.70
C GLU A 104 4.89 11.86 6.34
N ALA A 105 4.57 10.65 5.87
CA ALA A 105 3.92 10.45 4.58
C ALA A 105 2.73 9.49 4.70
N HIS A 106 1.60 9.85 4.10
CA HIS A 106 0.51 8.91 3.88
C HIS A 106 0.54 8.42 2.44
N TYR A 107 0.29 7.12 2.27
CA TYR A 107 0.19 6.47 0.97
C TYR A 107 -1.16 5.81 0.77
N PHE A 108 -1.63 5.79 -0.47
CA PHE A 108 -2.75 4.97 -0.90
C PHE A 108 -2.44 4.27 -2.23
N VAL A 109 -2.60 2.95 -2.26
CA VAL A 109 -2.46 2.12 -3.46
C VAL A 109 -3.84 1.63 -3.86
N ASP A 110 -4.31 2.06 -5.03
CA ASP A 110 -5.65 1.69 -5.52
C ASP A 110 -5.69 0.33 -6.21
N GLU A 111 -6.90 -0.15 -6.55
CA GLU A 111 -7.10 -1.43 -7.25
C GLU A 111 -6.45 -1.48 -8.65
N ALA A 112 -6.12 -0.32 -9.23
CA ALA A 112 -5.41 -0.19 -10.50
C ALA A 112 -3.88 -0.12 -10.31
N GLU A 113 -3.39 -0.35 -9.10
CA GLU A 113 -1.99 -0.27 -8.69
C GLU A 113 -1.35 1.12 -8.81
N THR A 114 -2.18 2.17 -8.87
CA THR A 114 -1.73 3.56 -8.80
C THR A 114 -1.36 3.89 -7.37
N VAL A 115 -0.16 4.46 -7.18
CA VAL A 115 0.34 4.87 -5.87
C VAL A 115 0.13 6.38 -5.70
N TYR A 116 -0.52 6.77 -4.62
CA TYR A 116 -0.76 8.14 -4.22
C TYR A 116 -0.04 8.45 -2.92
N ARG A 117 0.48 9.67 -2.76
CA ARG A 117 1.24 10.14 -1.60
C ARG A 117 0.81 11.55 -1.20
N THR A 118 0.81 11.87 0.09
CA THR A 118 0.75 13.26 0.56
C THR A 118 2.00 14.06 0.11
N GLU A 119 1.88 15.38 -0.04
CA GLU A 119 2.97 16.22 -0.52
C GLU A 119 3.91 16.67 0.62
N GLY A 120 5.20 16.84 0.32
CA GLY A 120 6.16 17.45 1.24
C GLY A 120 6.66 16.53 2.36
N PHE A 121 7.02 17.15 3.48
CA PHE A 121 7.60 16.51 4.67
C PHE A 121 6.57 16.16 5.75
N GLU A 122 5.34 16.69 5.67
CA GLU A 122 4.27 16.50 6.66
C GLU A 122 3.06 15.85 5.98
N ALA A 123 2.43 14.89 6.66
CA ALA A 123 1.31 14.13 6.11
C ALA A 123 -0.03 14.86 6.30
N ASP A 124 -0.25 15.93 5.53
CA ASP A 124 -1.49 16.71 5.60
C ASP A 124 -2.56 16.21 4.60
N GLY A 125 -3.57 15.52 5.11
CA GLY A 125 -4.79 15.18 4.36
C GLY A 125 -4.86 13.77 3.78
N ASP A 126 -5.72 13.59 2.77
CA ASP A 126 -5.91 12.32 2.07
C ASP A 126 -4.87 12.19 0.94
N PRO A 127 -4.10 11.09 0.88
CA PRO A 127 -3.09 10.89 -0.17
C PRO A 127 -3.66 10.95 -1.59
N ARG A 128 -4.93 10.60 -1.81
CA ARG A 128 -5.57 10.70 -3.14
C ARG A 128 -5.71 12.12 -3.66
N ASP A 129 -5.70 13.11 -2.75
CA ASP A 129 -5.73 14.54 -3.09
C ASP A 129 -4.31 15.14 -3.25
N GLY A 130 -3.26 14.37 -2.94
CA GLY A 130 -1.86 14.75 -3.10
C GLY A 130 -1.31 14.44 -4.49
N ILE A 131 -0.19 13.73 -4.54
CA ILE A 131 0.51 13.38 -5.78
C ILE A 131 0.37 11.91 -6.11
N ALA A 132 0.26 11.60 -7.40
CA ALA A 132 0.52 10.25 -7.89
C ALA A 132 2.04 10.07 -8.02
N VAL A 133 2.57 9.01 -7.42
CA VAL A 133 4.00 8.68 -7.44
C VAL A 133 4.21 7.50 -8.38
N ASP A 134 5.20 7.62 -9.26
CA ASP A 134 5.58 6.53 -10.15
C ASP A 134 6.75 5.77 -9.52
N CYS A 135 6.43 4.55 -9.09
CA CYS A 135 7.32 3.51 -8.62
C CYS A 135 6.72 2.16 -9.09
#